data_AF-A0A1Q7G4V1-F1
#
_entry.id   AF-A0A1Q7G4V1-F1
#
_cell.length_a   1.000
_cell.length_b   1.000
_cell.length_c   1.000
_cell.angle_alpha   90.00
_cell.angle_beta   90.00
_cell.angle_gamma   90.00
#
_symmetry.space_group_name_H-M   'P 1'
#
loop_
_entity.id
_entity.type
_entity.pdbx_description
1 polymer ?
#
loop_
_entity_poly.entity_id
_entity_poly.type
_entity_poly.pdbx_seq_one_letter_code
_entity_poly.pdbx_strand_id
1 'polypeptide(L)'
;MQGVIASRGPQTKDLIADAKRLRHGTLYVIDRRTRAPEGPVREIREQDIFGEFDVKKGRIVPGSYRPNLKHYILTEDGFFQLDPDLEESLLVVLAAIPDPDDEAESHGLPN
;
A
#
# COMPACT_ATOMS: atom_id res chain seq x y z
N MET A 1 -2.66 -6.40 0.57
CA MET A 1 -2.34 -4.96 0.39
C MET A 1 -1.72 -4.33 1.65
N GLN A 2 -2.42 -4.21 2.78
CA GLN A 2 -1.90 -3.53 4.00
C GLN A 2 -0.53 -4.06 4.49
N GLY A 3 -0.34 -5.39 4.49
CA GLY A 3 0.96 -6.00 4.83
C GLY A 3 2.09 -5.70 3.83
N VAL A 4 1.77 -5.46 2.56
CA VAL A 4 2.74 -5.03 1.54
C VAL A 4 3.18 -3.61 1.83
N ILE A 5 2.25 -2.69 2.13
CA ILE A 5 2.60 -1.33 2.53
C ILE A 5 3.50 -1.37 3.77
N ALA A 6 3.12 -2.11 4.81
CA ALA A 6 3.90 -2.22 6.04
C ALA A 6 5.35 -2.68 5.82
N SER A 7 5.55 -3.68 4.95
CA SER A 7 6.84 -4.32 4.73
C SER A 7 7.70 -3.65 3.66
N ARG A 8 7.08 -3.20 2.56
CA ARG A 8 7.76 -2.62 1.38
C ARG A 8 7.77 -1.11 1.38
N GLY A 9 6.80 -0.46 2.04
CA GLY A 9 6.69 1.00 2.12
C GLY A 9 7.99 1.70 2.54
N PRO A 10 8.68 1.27 3.61
CA PRO A 10 9.95 1.86 4.04
C PRO A 10 11.11 1.75 3.02
N GLN A 11 10.94 0.99 1.95
CA GLN A 11 11.94 0.73 0.91
C GLN A 11 11.64 1.48 -0.40
N THR A 12 10.43 2.03 -0.55
CA THR A 12 10.02 2.75 -1.77
C THR A 12 10.67 4.13 -1.86
N LYS A 13 11.00 4.57 -3.07
CA LYS A 13 11.77 5.81 -3.29
C LYS A 13 10.97 7.02 -2.83
N ASP A 14 9.69 7.04 -3.14
CA ASP A 14 8.81 8.17 -2.85
C ASP A 14 8.58 8.33 -1.34
N LEU A 15 8.26 7.26 -0.62
CA LEU A 15 8.10 7.33 0.84
C LEU A 15 9.43 7.65 1.55
N ILE A 16 10.57 7.18 1.04
CA ILE A 16 11.89 7.58 1.56
C ILE A 16 12.14 9.08 1.32
N ALA A 17 11.79 9.60 0.15
CA ALA A 17 11.94 11.02 -0.17
C ALA A 17 11.04 11.89 0.73
N ASP A 18 9.80 11.48 0.95
CA ASP A 18 8.85 12.20 1.80
C ASP A 18 9.23 12.13 3.28
N ALA A 19 9.67 10.97 3.77
CA ALA A 19 10.22 10.85 5.12
C ALA A 19 11.42 11.78 5.32
N LYS A 20 12.33 11.83 4.34
CA LYS A 20 13.47 12.77 4.37
C LYS A 20 12.96 14.19 4.46
N ARG A 21 12.01 14.62 3.63
CA ARG A 21 11.45 15.99 3.67
C ARG A 21 10.80 16.31 5.01
N LEU A 22 10.03 15.37 5.56
CA LEU A 22 9.30 15.51 6.82
C LEU A 22 10.23 15.64 8.04
N ARG A 23 11.39 14.97 8.04
CA ARG A 23 12.39 14.90 9.13
C ARG A 23 11.90 14.20 10.40
N HIS A 24 10.73 14.55 10.93
CA HIS A 24 10.16 13.96 12.13
C HIS A 24 8.62 14.10 12.12
N GLY A 25 7.90 13.08 12.59
CA GLY A 25 6.44 13.11 12.70
C GLY A 25 5.78 11.92 12.01
N THR A 26 4.52 12.09 11.62
CA THR A 26 3.71 11.06 10.98
C THR A 26 3.71 11.24 9.45
N LEU A 27 4.04 10.18 8.73
CA LEU A 27 3.95 10.11 7.26
C LEU A 27 2.73 9.29 6.86
N TYR A 28 1.77 9.92 6.19
CA TYR A 28 0.56 9.25 5.70
C TYR A 28 0.78 8.62 4.32
N VAL A 29 0.25 7.41 4.14
CA VAL A 29 0.21 6.73 2.85
C VAL A 29 -1.17 6.95 2.24
N ILE A 30 -1.22 7.70 1.15
CA ILE A 30 -2.47 8.20 0.56
C ILE A 30 -2.92 7.32 -0.61
N ASP A 31 -4.22 7.06 -0.67
CA ASP A 31 -4.90 6.49 -1.82
C ASP A 31 -4.94 7.49 -2.97
N ARG A 32 -4.25 7.16 -4.06
CA ARG A 32 -4.09 8.06 -5.21
C ARG A 32 -5.39 8.22 -6.02
N ARG A 33 -6.44 7.45 -5.71
CA ARG A 33 -7.80 7.68 -6.25
C ARG A 33 -8.38 9.04 -5.84
N THR A 34 -7.78 9.70 -4.84
CA THR A 34 -8.09 11.10 -4.47
C THR A 34 -7.82 12.11 -5.58
N ARG A 35 -7.00 11.75 -6.57
CA ARG A 35 -6.77 12.59 -7.75
C ARG A 35 -7.88 12.31 -8.75
N ALA A 36 -8.67 13.33 -9.08
CA ALA A 36 -9.55 13.25 -10.23
C ALA A 36 -8.69 13.03 -11.50
N PRO A 37 -9.12 12.19 -12.46
CA PRO A 37 -8.36 11.92 -13.69
C PRO A 37 -7.90 13.18 -14.45
N GLU A 38 -8.64 14.28 -14.34
CA GLU A 38 -8.34 15.57 -14.99
C GLU A 38 -8.46 16.79 -14.06
N GLY A 39 -8.47 16.60 -12.73
CA GLY A 39 -8.83 17.66 -11.79
C GLY A 39 -7.81 17.92 -10.68
N PRO A 40 -7.97 19.02 -9.92
CA PRO A 40 -7.13 19.29 -8.77
C PRO A 40 -7.29 18.18 -7.71
N VAL A 41 -6.27 18.04 -6.86
CA VAL A 41 -6.34 17.19 -5.67
C VAL A 41 -7.55 17.64 -4.84
N ARG A 42 -8.54 16.75 -4.67
CA ARG A 42 -9.66 17.01 -3.76
C ARG A 42 -9.17 16.88 -2.32
N GLU A 43 -9.94 17.39 -1.37
CA GLU A 43 -9.69 17.20 0.05
C GLU A 43 -9.47 15.72 0.38
N ILE A 44 -8.32 15.40 0.99
CA ILE A 44 -7.98 14.04 1.43
C ILE A 44 -8.82 13.75 2.67
N ARG A 45 -9.75 12.80 2.56
CA ARG A 45 -10.58 12.36 3.68
C ARG A 45 -9.91 11.20 4.41
N GLU A 46 -10.41 10.85 5.59
CA GLU A 46 -9.86 9.72 6.36
C GLU A 46 -9.87 8.41 5.55
N GLN A 47 -10.93 8.13 4.78
CA GLN A 47 -11.03 6.92 3.94
C GLN A 47 -10.05 6.89 2.75
N ASP A 48 -9.38 8.01 2.47
CA ASP A 48 -8.40 8.14 1.40
C ASP A 48 -6.97 7.88 1.90
N ILE A 49 -6.82 7.46 3.16
CA ILE A 49 -5.52 7.17 3.78
C ILE A 49 -5.44 5.66 4.00
N PHE A 50 -4.47 4.98 3.40
CA PHE A 50 -4.24 3.55 3.66
C PHE A 50 -3.79 3.30 5.10
N GLY A 51 -2.94 4.19 5.62
CA GLY A 51 -2.36 4.12 6.94
C GLY A 51 -1.23 5.12 7.11
N GLU A 52 -0.45 4.96 8.18
CA GLU A 52 0.60 5.90 8.54
C GLU A 52 1.87 5.21 9.05
N PHE A 53 2.99 5.90 8.90
CA PHE A 53 4.30 5.53 9.45
C PHE A 53 4.81 6.60 10.41
N ASP A 54 5.55 6.18 11.42
CA ASP A 54 6.35 7.13 12.21
C ASP A 54 7.67 7.43 11.48
N VAL A 55 8.07 8.70 11.46
CA VAL A 55 9.32 9.18 10.88
C VAL A 55 10.20 9.81 11.97
N LYS A 56 11.47 9.38 12.01
CA LYS A 56 12.49 9.94 12.91
C LYS A 56 13.79 10.18 12.14
N LYS A 57 14.34 11.40 12.25
CA LYS A 57 15.58 11.82 11.58
C LYS A 57 15.57 11.56 10.07
N GLY A 58 14.42 11.82 9.45
CA GLY A 58 14.20 11.66 8.01
C GLY A 58 14.08 10.21 7.54
N ARG A 59 13.86 9.27 8.46
CA ARG A 59 13.73 7.84 8.17
C ARG A 59 12.43 7.29 8.73
N ILE A 60 11.77 6.44 7.95
CA ILE A 60 10.62 5.66 8.42
C ILE A 60 11.10 4.69 9.48
N VAL A 61 10.39 4.64 10.62
CA VAL A 61 10.67 3.71 11.72
C VAL A 61 10.15 2.32 11.31
N PRO A 62 11.01 1.29 11.25
CA PRO A 62 10.57 -0.07 10.92
C PRO A 62 9.50 -0.58 11.88
N GLY A 63 8.48 -1.27 11.35
CA GLY A 63 7.37 -1.81 12.15
C GLY A 63 6.40 -0.77 12.71
N SER A 64 6.58 0.52 12.42
CA SER A 64 5.69 1.59 12.91
C SER A 64 4.39 1.74 12.11
N TYR A 65 4.19 0.94 11.06
CA TYR A 65 3.02 1.06 10.20
C TYR A 65 1.74 0.80 10.98
N ARG A 66 0.83 1.78 10.94
CA ARG A 66 -0.52 1.65 11.49
C ARG A 66 -1.52 1.70 10.33
N PRO A 67 -2.20 0.58 10.01
CA PRO A 67 -3.19 0.56 8.95
C PRO A 67 -4.43 1.35 9.38
N ASN A 68 -5.05 2.05 8.43
CA ASN A 68 -6.32 2.71 8.65
C ASN A 68 -7.48 1.77 8.33
N LEU A 69 -8.22 1.35 9.35
CA LEU A 69 -9.38 0.45 9.21
C LEU A 69 -10.58 1.10 8.52
N LYS A 70 -10.58 2.43 8.34
CA LYS A 70 -11.63 3.15 7.62
C LYS A 70 -11.37 3.24 6.10
N HIS A 71 -10.23 2.72 5.62
CA HIS A 71 -9.91 2.67 4.20
C HIS A 71 -10.68 1.54 3.49
N TYR A 72 -11.36 1.86 2.40
CA TYR A 72 -12.09 0.90 1.57
C TYR A 72 -11.31 0.54 0.32
N ILE A 73 -11.29 -0.76 -0.02
CA ILE A 73 -10.67 -1.29 -1.25
C ILE A 73 -11.37 -0.76 -2.51
N LEU A 74 -12.71 -0.66 -2.46
CA LEU A 74 -13.55 -0.22 -3.56
C LEU A 74 -14.52 0.85 -3.05
N THR A 75 -14.62 1.97 -3.75
CA THR A 75 -15.59 3.04 -3.50
C THR A 75 -16.30 3.40 -4.81
N GLU A 76 -17.19 4.39 -4.77
CA GLU A 76 -17.79 4.97 -5.98
C GLU A 76 -16.75 5.58 -6.94
N ASP A 77 -15.59 5.97 -6.40
CA ASP A 77 -14.44 6.48 -7.18
C ASP A 77 -13.60 5.33 -7.80
N GLY A 78 -13.99 4.07 -7.59
CA GLY A 78 -13.31 2.88 -8.10
C GLY A 78 -12.38 2.19 -7.11
N PHE A 79 -11.52 1.32 -7.63
CA PHE A 79 -10.52 0.61 -6.84
C PHE A 79 -9.48 1.57 -6.27
N PHE A 80 -8.93 1.21 -5.10
CA PHE A 80 -7.79 1.90 -4.52
C PHE A 80 -6.63 2.02 -5.52
N GLN A 81 -5.86 3.10 -5.40
CA GLN A 81 -4.67 3.31 -6.22
C GLN A 81 -3.46 3.53 -5.31
N LEU A 82 -2.44 2.69 -5.50
CA LEU A 82 -1.15 2.86 -4.85
C LEU A 82 -0.27 3.81 -5.65
N ASP A 83 0.80 4.26 -5.02
CA ASP A 83 1.94 4.81 -5.74
C ASP A 83 2.63 3.72 -6.60
N PRO A 84 3.20 4.02 -7.77
CA PRO A 84 3.79 3.01 -8.66
C PRO A 84 4.79 2.05 -7.98
N ASP A 85 5.64 2.55 -7.08
CA ASP A 85 6.62 1.69 -6.37
C ASP A 85 5.94 0.66 -5.46
N LEU A 86 4.82 1.05 -4.83
CA LEU A 86 4.02 0.19 -3.96
C LEU A 86 3.13 -0.76 -4.77
N GLU A 87 2.61 -0.30 -5.91
CA GLU A 87 1.83 -1.13 -6.83
C GLU A 87 2.69 -2.27 -7.39
N GLU A 88 3.89 -1.97 -7.89
CA GLU A 88 4.84 -2.99 -8.35
C GLU A 88 5.16 -4.00 -7.24
N SER A 89 5.40 -3.51 -6.02
CA SER A 89 5.64 -4.35 -4.85
C SER A 89 4.45 -5.27 -4.52
N LEU A 90 3.21 -4.79 -4.71
CA LEU A 90 2.01 -5.58 -4.51
C LEU A 90 1.86 -6.66 -5.58
N LEU A 91 2.08 -6.32 -6.85
CA LEU A 91 2.00 -7.26 -7.96
C LEU A 91 3.00 -8.42 -7.81
N VAL A 92 4.24 -8.13 -7.37
CA VAL A 92 5.24 -9.17 -7.08
C VAL A 92 4.75 -10.13 -5.99
N VAL A 93 4.11 -9.61 -4.94
CA VAL A 93 3.59 -10.45 -3.84
C VAL A 93 2.39 -11.29 -4.32
N LEU A 94 1.51 -10.71 -5.13
CA LEU A 94 0.34 -11.41 -5.65
C LEU A 94 0.74 -12.51 -6.64
N ALA A 95 1.72 -12.26 -7.51
CA ALA A 95 2.21 -13.25 -8.47
C ALA A 95 2.92 -14.46 -7.81
N ALA A 96 3.31 -14.34 -6.55
CA ALA A 96 3.89 -15.43 -5.77
C ALA A 96 2.84 -16.28 -5.03
N ILE A 97 1.56 -15.90 -5.09
CA ILE A 97 0.47 -16.70 -4.54
C ILE A 97 0.16 -17.81 -5.56
N PRO A 98 0.29 -19.10 -5.20
CA PRO A 98 -0.03 -20.19 -6.11
C PRO A 98 -1.51 -20.13 -6.49
N ASP A 99 -1.81 -20.55 -7.73
CA ASP A 99 -3.20 -20.69 -8.14
C ASP A 99 -3.83 -21.79 -7.29
N PRO A 100 -5.00 -21.56 -6.63
CA PRO A 100 -5.71 -22.63 -5.94
C PRO A 100 -5.97 -23.86 -6.83
N ASP A 101 -6.04 -23.67 -8.16
CA ASP A 101 -6.25 -24.75 -9.11
C ASP A 101 -4.97 -25.58 -9.38
N ASP A 102 -3.77 -25.07 -9.10
CA ASP A 102 -2.50 -25.80 -9.23
C ASP A 102 -2.30 -26.84 -8.11
N GLU A 103 -2.94 -26.66 -6.95
CA GLU A 103 -2.87 -27.57 -5.79
C GLU A 103 -3.80 -28.80 -5.96
N ALA A 104 -4.81 -28.71 -6.83
CA ALA A 104 -5.79 -29.79 -7.04
C ALA A 104 -5.24 -30.96 -7.87
N GLU A 105 -4.20 -30.76 -8.68
CA GLU A 105 -3.58 -31.83 -9.49
C GLU A 105 -2.56 -32.68 -8.71
N SER A 106 -2.11 -32.23 -7.53
CA SER A 106 -1.14 -32.94 -6.68
C SER A 106 -1.76 -34.08 -5.85
N HIS A 107 -3.07 -34.03 -5.59
CA HIS A 107 -3.78 -35.01 -4.75
C HIS A 107 -4.46 -36.15 -5.53
N GLY A 108 -4.23 -36.24 -6.83
CA GLY A 108 -4.86 -37.21 -7.73
C GLY A 108 -4.00 -38.41 -8.14
N LEU A 109 -3.43 -39.16 -7.20
CA LEU A 109 -2.99 -40.54 -7.47
C LEU A 109 -3.38 -41.47 -6.32
N PRO A 110 -4.38 -42.34 -6.56
CA PRO A 110 -4.11 -43.77 -6.37
C PRO A 110 -4.70 -44.63 -7.51
N ASN A 111 -3.86 -45.49 -8.09
CA ASN A 111 -4.01 -46.95 -8.03
C ASN A 111 -2.82 -47.64 -8.71
#